data_AF-A0AAE3K7C7-F1
#
_entry.id   AF-A0AAE3K7C7-F1
#
_cell.length_a   1.000
_cell.length_b   1.000
_cell.length_c   1.000
_cell.angle_alpha   90.00
_cell.angle_beta   90.00
_cell.angle_gamma   90.00
#
_symmetry.space_group_name_H-M   'P 1'
#
loop_
_entity.id
_entity.type
_entity.pdbx_description
1 polymer ?
#
loop_
_entity_poly.entity_id
_entity_poly.type
_entity_poly.pdbx_seq_one_letter_code
_entity_poly.pdbx_strand_id
1 'polypeptide(L)'
;MSYSPFSGRDVVKVMVNSGIYEWKRTRGDHAILRWEPPEDHDAEARTVPVPLHDEISEGTLKDIADQAGANDYQKFKAWIDQNR
;
A
#
# COMPACT_ATOMS: atom_id res chain seq x y z
N MET A 1 3.02 -17.70 8.97
CA MET A 1 1.78 -17.13 9.52
C MET A 1 0.73 -17.17 8.44
N SER A 2 -0.51 -17.54 8.77
CA SER A 2 -1.64 -17.44 7.85
C SER A 2 -2.39 -16.15 8.16
N TYR A 3 -2.65 -15.33 7.14
CA TYR A 3 -3.41 -14.09 7.28
C TYR A 3 -4.78 -14.29 6.63
N SER A 4 -5.83 -13.72 7.23
CA SER A 4 -7.09 -13.56 6.50
C SER A 4 -6.86 -12.65 5.29
N PRO A 5 -7.57 -12.88 4.17
CA PRO A 5 -7.41 -12.06 2.98
C PRO A 5 -7.59 -10.57 3.28
N PHE A 6 -6.85 -9.74 2.57
CA PHE A 6 -6.91 -8.28 2.73
C PHE A 6 -7.83 -7.69 1.66
N SER A 7 -8.68 -6.75 2.05
CA SER A 7 -9.36 -5.90 1.08
C SER A 7 -8.47 -4.75 0.64
N GLY A 8 -8.78 -4.13 -0.50
CA GLY A 8 -8.12 -2.89 -0.91
C GLY A 8 -8.33 -1.74 0.04
N ARG A 9 -9.47 -1.71 0.71
CA ARG A 9 -9.77 -0.70 1.73
C ARG A 9 -8.86 -0.84 2.95
N ASP A 10 -8.59 -2.07 3.39
CA ASP A 10 -7.66 -2.33 4.50
C ASP A 10 -6.28 -1.77 4.18
N VAL A 11 -5.75 -2.11 3.00
CA VAL A 11 -4.43 -1.66 2.55
C VAL A 11 -4.36 -0.14 2.45
N VAL A 12 -5.33 0.50 1.78
CA VAL A 12 -5.37 1.96 1.64
C VAL A 12 -5.46 2.64 3.01
N LYS A 13 -6.32 2.15 3.90
CA LYS A 13 -6.49 2.71 5.25
C LYS A 13 -5.18 2.70 6.01
N VAL A 14 -4.49 1.56 6.06
CA VAL A 14 -3.22 1.44 6.78
C VAL A 14 -2.15 2.33 6.16
N MET A 15 -2.00 2.31 4.84
CA MET A 15 -0.99 3.10 4.14
C MET A 15 -1.19 4.61 4.34
N VAL A 16 -2.43 5.09 4.27
CA VAL A 16 -2.73 6.51 4.48
C VAL A 16 -2.59 6.91 5.94
N ASN A 17 -3.10 6.09 6.87
CA ASN A 17 -2.99 6.39 8.31
C ASN A 17 -1.55 6.31 8.85
N SER A 18 -0.63 5.68 8.11
CA SER A 18 0.80 5.71 8.42
C SER A 18 1.41 7.12 8.36
N GLY A 19 0.76 8.05 7.64
CA GLY A 19 1.28 9.38 7.34
C GLY A 19 2.37 9.41 6.26
N ILE A 20 2.80 8.25 5.74
CA ILE A 20 3.83 8.16 4.69
C ILE A 20 3.20 8.39 3.31
N TYR A 21 2.03 7.81 3.05
CA TYR A 21 1.36 7.89 1.76
C TYR A 21 0.12 8.78 1.83
N GLU A 22 -0.07 9.59 0.80
CA GLU A 22 -1.28 10.39 0.64
C GLU A 22 -2.20 9.78 -0.41
N TRP A 23 -3.50 9.73 -0.13
CA TRP A 23 -4.51 9.44 -1.14
C TRP A 23 -4.69 10.65 -2.05
N LYS A 24 -4.20 10.56 -3.29
CA LYS A 24 -4.32 11.68 -4.26
C LYS A 24 -5.66 11.69 -4.98
N ARG A 25 -6.13 10.53 -5.46
CA ARG A 25 -7.42 10.38 -6.15
C ARG A 25 -7.82 8.92 -6.30
N THR A 26 -9.03 8.69 -6.80
CA THR A 26 -9.50 7.37 -7.26
C THR A 26 -9.67 7.41 -8.77
N ARG A 27 -9.22 6.37 -9.49
CA ARG A 27 -9.44 6.20 -10.93
C ARG A 27 -10.02 4.82 -11.17
N GLY A 28 -11.30 4.78 -11.56
CA GLY A 28 -12.02 3.52 -11.69
C GLY A 28 -12.13 2.83 -10.33
N ASP A 29 -11.65 1.60 -10.26
CA ASP A 29 -11.61 0.78 -9.06
C ASP A 29 -10.28 0.88 -8.29
N HIS A 30 -9.35 1.76 -8.68
CA HIS A 30 -8.07 1.91 -7.99
C HIS A 30 -7.98 3.24 -7.22
N ALA A 31 -7.55 3.17 -5.96
CA ALA A 31 -7.03 4.32 -5.22
C ALA A 31 -5.59 4.58 -5.64
N ILE A 32 -5.24 5.83 -5.91
CA ILE A 32 -3.88 6.24 -6.27
C ILE A 32 -3.25 6.89 -5.04
N LEU A 33 -2.34 6.15 -4.40
CA LEU A 33 -1.54 6.65 -3.29
C LEU A 33 -0.23 7.22 -3.81
N ARG A 34 0.28 8.26 -3.15
CA ARG A 34 1.55 8.87 -3.50
C ARG A 34 2.37 9.19 -2.27
N TRP A 35 3.66 8.89 -2.35
CA TRP A 35 4.66 9.36 -1.41
C TRP A 35 5.58 10.33 -2.15
N GLU A 36 5.79 11.50 -1.54
CA GLU A 36 6.79 12.46 -1.97
C GLU A 36 8.00 12.35 -1.03
N PRO A 37 9.21 12.17 -1.56
CA PRO A 37 10.42 12.16 -0.74
C PRO A 37 10.64 13.56 -0.14
N PRO A 38 11.08 13.65 1.12
CA PRO A 38 11.64 14.88 1.67
C PRO A 38 12.82 15.39 0.83
N GLU A 39 13.10 16.69 0.87
CA GLU A 39 14.17 17.32 0.07
C GLU A 39 15.57 16.74 0.36
N ASP A 40 15.79 16.18 1.54
CA ASP A 40 17.04 15.56 1.98
C ASP A 40 17.14 14.06 1.69
N HIS A 41 16.12 13.46 1.07
CA HIS A 41 16.11 12.07 0.63
C HIS A 41 16.47 11.96 -0.87
N ASP A 42 17.52 11.19 -1.18
CA ASP A 42 17.86 10.82 -2.57
C ASP A 42 17.00 9.63 -3.05
N ALA A 43 15.72 9.91 -3.27
CA ALA A 43 14.76 8.93 -3.77
C ALA A 43 13.77 9.59 -4.73
N GLU A 44 13.22 8.82 -5.66
CA GLU A 44 12.13 9.31 -6.53
C GLU A 44 10.76 9.16 -5.85
N ALA A 45 9.82 10.05 -6.21
CA ALA A 45 8.43 9.96 -5.79
C ALA A 45 7.81 8.63 -6.20
N ARG A 46 7.00 8.04 -5.31
CA ARG A 46 6.35 6.75 -5.53
C ARG A 46 4.86 6.93 -5.74
N THR A 47 4.33 6.29 -6.77
CA THR A 47 2.89 6.18 -7.01
C THR A 47 2.47 4.73 -6.87
N VAL A 48 1.52 4.47 -5.99
CA VAL A 48 1.06 3.12 -5.64
C VAL A 48 -0.44 3.01 -5.93
N PRO A 49 -0.85 2.49 -7.10
CA PRO A 49 -2.22 2.08 -7.36
C PRO A 49 -2.63 0.88 -6.48
N VAL A 50 -3.75 1.00 -5.76
CA VAL A 50 -4.34 -0.07 -4.96
C VAL A 50 -5.76 -0.36 -5.44
N PRO A 51 -6.08 -1.57 -5.94
CA PRO A 51 -7.44 -1.94 -6.32
C PRO A 51 -8.34 -2.01 -5.08
N LEU A 52 -9.53 -1.41 -5.15
CA LEU A 52 -10.51 -1.32 -4.07
C LEU A 52 -11.49 -2.50 -4.10
N HIS A 53 -10.96 -3.72 -4.22
CA HIS A 53 -11.74 -4.97 -4.21
C HIS A 53 -11.88 -5.49 -2.76
N ASP A 54 -12.88 -6.35 -2.53
CA ASP A 54 -13.12 -6.95 -1.21
C ASP A 54 -12.00 -7.94 -0.82
N GLU A 55 -11.31 -8.51 -1.80
CA GLU A 55 -10.14 -9.35 -1.62
C GLU A 55 -9.08 -9.00 -2.68
N ILE A 56 -7.84 -8.81 -2.23
CA ILE A 56 -6.67 -8.64 -3.09
C ILE A 56 -5.89 -9.95 -3.16
N SER A 57 -5.51 -10.34 -4.37
CA SER A 57 -4.66 -11.52 -4.60
C SER A 57 -3.27 -11.34 -3.99
N GLU A 58 -2.62 -12.45 -3.63
CA GLU A 58 -1.24 -12.42 -3.09
C GLU A 58 -0.25 -11.73 -4.04
N GLY A 59 -0.39 -11.94 -5.35
CA GLY A 59 0.47 -11.30 -6.36
C GLY A 59 0.27 -9.79 -6.38
N THR A 60 -0.97 -9.33 -6.39
CA THR A 60 -1.30 -7.90 -6.36
C THR A 60 -0.83 -7.24 -5.07
N LEU A 61 -0.98 -7.89 -3.91
CA LEU A 61 -0.49 -7.35 -2.64
C LEU A 61 1.04 -7.22 -2.63
N LYS A 62 1.74 -8.17 -3.26
CA LYS A 62 3.19 -8.10 -3.43
C LYS A 62 3.59 -6.96 -4.38
N ASP A 63 2.90 -6.77 -5.49
CA ASP A 63 3.16 -5.66 -6.41
C ASP A 63 2.98 -4.30 -5.71
N ILE A 64 1.96 -4.17 -4.85
CA ILE A 64 1.75 -2.98 -4.02
C ILE A 64 2.93 -2.77 -3.07
N ALA A 65 3.40 -3.84 -2.40
CA ALA A 65 4.53 -3.76 -1.48
C ALA A 65 5.81 -3.32 -2.21
N ASP A 66 6.07 -3.85 -3.40
CA ASP A 66 7.24 -3.51 -4.21
C ASP A 66 7.16 -2.05 -4.71
N GLN A 67 5.99 -1.57 -5.14
CA GLN A 67 5.78 -0.16 -5.54
C GLN A 67 5.84 0.81 -4.35
N ALA A 68 5.40 0.37 -3.18
CA ALA A 68 5.63 1.07 -1.92
C ALA A 68 7.09 0.99 -1.47
N GLY A 69 7.91 0.15 -2.12
CA GLY A 69 9.29 -0.19 -1.81
C GLY A 69 9.49 -0.69 -0.39
N ALA A 70 8.59 -1.57 0.03
CA ALA A 70 8.80 -2.45 1.16
C ALA A 70 9.89 -3.47 0.80
N ASN A 71 10.97 -3.49 1.60
CA ASN A 71 12.10 -4.41 1.37
C ASN A 71 11.82 -5.85 1.84
N ASP A 72 10.74 -6.05 2.61
CA ASP A 72 10.34 -7.35 3.15
C ASP A 72 8.82 -7.47 3.08
N TYR A 73 8.36 -8.29 2.14
CA TYR A 73 6.95 -8.50 1.88
C TYR A 73 6.20 -9.13 3.07
N GLN A 74 6.85 -10.01 3.86
CA GLN A 74 6.19 -10.61 5.02
C GLN A 74 6.00 -9.60 6.14
N LYS A 75 6.96 -8.68 6.35
CA LYS A 75 6.81 -7.56 7.28
C LYS A 75 5.73 -6.59 6.82
N PHE A 76 5.64 -6.33 5.52
CA PHE A 76 4.55 -5.53 4.96
C PHE A 76 3.18 -6.16 5.28
N LYS A 77 2.98 -7.45 5.01
CA LYS A 77 1.73 -8.15 5.36
C LYS A 77 1.42 -8.09 6.85
N ALA A 78 2.41 -8.35 7.71
CA ALA A 78 2.23 -8.30 9.15
C ALA A 78 1.81 -6.89 9.61
N TRP A 79 2.39 -5.86 9.01
CA TRP A 79 2.06 -4.47 9.31
C TRP A 79 0.63 -4.10 8.87
N ILE A 80 0.20 -4.51 7.67
CA ILE A 80 -1.20 -4.32 7.23
C ILE A 80 -2.17 -5.04 8.19
N ASP A 81 -1.90 -6.29 8.53
CA ASP A 81 -2.78 -7.10 9.40
C ASP A 81 -2.94 -6.51 10.81
N GLN A 82 -1.86 -5.95 11.37
CA GLN A 82 -1.87 -5.32 12.70
C GLN A 82 -2.62 -3.99 12.76
N ASN A 83 -2.86 -3.34 11.61
CA ASN A 83 -3.38 -1.97 11.55
C ASN A 83 -4.68 -1.83 10.75
N ARG A 84 -5.19 -2.90 10.13
CA ARG A 84 -6.40 -2.85 9.29
C ARG A 84 -7.68 -2.53 10.04
#